data_AF-A0A4R9AKZ9-F1
#
_entry.id   AF-A0A4R9AKZ9-F1
#
_cell.length_a   1.000
_cell.length_b   1.000
_cell.length_c   1.000
_cell.angle_alpha   90.00
_cell.angle_beta   90.00
_cell.angle_gamma   90.00
#
_symmetry.space_group_name_H-M   'P 1'
#
loop_
_entity.id
_entity.type
_entity.pdbx_description
1 polymer ?
#
loop_
_entity_poly.entity_id
_entity_poly.type
_entity_poly.pdbx_seq_one_letter_code
_entity_poly.pdbx_strand_id
1 'polypeptide(L)'
;MKHNVASTERGSALMAVIGVMGVMMVITLTLTTSTLYSLDFTRSTRASVQSVAAAESGVSAAQLSLTQGACQPTYSRSSPQFTANVSYSLSRVDNVWLNGCPATGVAALRLRVESTGSSMTALAGEETRVEAIFEYDAAVPPGVRPSGAAMYLYGGVVFMNNADLLVAESGRAAIQVKNGNVSCSNNTVIEGDVVVSAGNLNISGCAIEGNAWASGAATLGVVTGNLTAASVNLNAAGRASRIGGVYTSYTAGTPIPTVPAWVDVNYAPGDWVDANGVPYKVTPIGLSCTIDASMLAAAANGGKPIIINALALCPLGVTAVGTVKLTADVVIFANRFTFINNVQFQSSTAARHKLWFITPDLVADHLPTCGAPQGDFWMKNSFTIAATIDAMTYTPCRFNAVNTFEWRGQLYANGANDFKNNTRFESAPLGLPGIDLDTGATTVGGSAGTVAELGNMTSMRDVSNE
;
A
#
# COMPACT_ATOMS: atom_id res chain seq x y z
N MET A 1 -6.48 -116.63 -47.83
CA MET A 1 -6.68 -115.17 -47.67
C MET A 1 -7.05 -114.86 -46.22
N LYS A 2 -6.10 -114.37 -45.43
CA LYS A 2 -6.37 -113.66 -44.16
C LYS A 2 -5.10 -112.89 -43.81
N HIS A 3 -5.08 -111.59 -44.13
CA HIS A 3 -4.06 -110.66 -43.70
C HIS A 3 -4.45 -110.10 -42.33
N ASN A 4 -3.57 -110.25 -41.34
CA ASN A 4 -3.65 -109.55 -40.06
C ASN A 4 -2.98 -108.17 -40.20
N VAL A 5 -3.72 -107.10 -39.92
CA VAL A 5 -3.19 -105.75 -39.71
C VAL A 5 -3.53 -105.36 -38.28
N ALA A 6 -2.54 -105.38 -37.40
CA ALA A 6 -2.64 -104.91 -36.02
C ALA A 6 -1.30 -104.24 -35.65
N SER A 7 -1.10 -102.99 -36.06
CA SER A 7 0.01 -102.13 -35.55
C SER A 7 -0.04 -100.66 -36.00
N THR A 8 -1.18 -99.95 -35.92
CA THR A 8 -1.23 -98.55 -36.40
C THR A 8 -2.01 -97.51 -35.56
N GLU A 9 -2.35 -97.79 -34.31
CA GLU A 9 -3.18 -96.86 -33.48
C GLU A 9 -2.41 -96.09 -32.38
N ARG A 10 -1.08 -96.28 -32.24
CA ARG A 10 -0.30 -95.56 -31.20
C ARG A 10 0.21 -94.17 -31.61
N GLY A 11 0.20 -93.85 -32.91
CA GLY A 11 0.63 -92.54 -33.43
C GLY A 11 -0.47 -91.48 -33.48
N SER A 12 -1.73 -91.90 -33.70
CA SER A 12 -2.91 -91.03 -33.79
C SER A 12 -3.29 -90.42 -32.44
N ALA A 13 -3.23 -91.22 -31.36
CA ALA A 13 -3.47 -90.75 -30.00
C ALA A 13 -2.46 -89.69 -29.53
N LEU A 14 -1.20 -89.80 -29.96
CA LEU A 14 -0.13 -88.88 -29.57
C LEU A 14 -0.27 -87.51 -30.27
N MET A 15 -0.73 -87.50 -31.53
CA MET A 15 -1.05 -86.27 -32.27
C MET A 15 -2.27 -85.55 -31.71
N ALA A 16 -3.29 -86.28 -31.24
CA ALA A 16 -4.46 -85.68 -30.58
C ALA A 16 -4.08 -85.00 -29.26
N VAL A 17 -3.20 -85.61 -28.46
CA VAL A 17 -2.71 -85.02 -27.20
C VAL A 17 -1.86 -83.79 -27.44
N ILE A 18 -0.97 -83.81 -28.45
CA ILE A 18 -0.17 -82.63 -28.82
C ILE A 18 -1.05 -81.49 -29.33
N GLY A 19 -2.10 -81.79 -30.11
CA GLY A 19 -3.07 -80.79 -30.57
C GLY A 19 -3.82 -80.12 -29.41
N VAL A 20 -4.29 -80.92 -28.44
CA VAL A 20 -4.99 -80.40 -27.25
C VAL A 20 -4.04 -79.62 -26.33
N MET A 21 -2.79 -80.08 -26.15
CA MET A 21 -1.77 -79.34 -25.40
C MET A 21 -1.41 -78.02 -26.07
N GLY A 22 -1.33 -77.97 -27.41
CA GLY A 22 -1.09 -76.73 -28.16
C GLY A 22 -2.22 -75.72 -27.97
N VAL A 23 -3.48 -76.17 -28.03
CA VAL A 23 -4.65 -75.31 -27.80
C VAL A 23 -4.68 -74.80 -26.36
N MET A 24 -4.43 -75.67 -25.36
CA MET A 24 -4.35 -75.26 -23.96
C MET A 24 -3.21 -74.27 -23.69
N MET A 25 -2.08 -74.40 -24.39
CA MET A 25 -0.95 -73.46 -24.28
C MET A 25 -1.33 -72.06 -24.80
N VAL A 26 -2.05 -71.98 -25.93
CA VAL A 26 -2.52 -70.70 -26.49
C VAL A 26 -3.57 -70.04 -25.58
N ILE A 27 -4.49 -70.83 -25.01
CA ILE A 27 -5.50 -70.32 -24.07
C ILE A 27 -4.85 -69.83 -22.77
N THR A 28 -3.89 -70.58 -22.22
CA THR A 28 -3.19 -70.16 -20.99
C THR A 28 -2.32 -68.92 -21.22
N LEU A 29 -1.68 -68.79 -22.39
CA LEU A 29 -0.92 -67.58 -22.73
C LEU A 29 -1.83 -66.35 -22.81
N THR A 30 -3.00 -66.46 -23.45
CA THR A 30 -3.94 -65.33 -23.59
C THR A 30 -4.60 -64.95 -22.26
N LEU A 31 -4.92 -65.93 -21.40
CA LEU A 31 -5.39 -65.66 -20.04
C LEU A 31 -4.30 -65.01 -19.17
N THR A 32 -3.05 -65.45 -19.30
CA THR A 32 -1.93 -64.86 -18.55
C THR A 32 -1.66 -63.43 -19.01
N THR A 33 -1.69 -63.13 -20.31
CA THR A 33 -1.51 -61.76 -20.79
C THR A 33 -2.65 -60.84 -20.37
N SER A 34 -3.91 -61.28 -20.50
CA SER A 34 -5.08 -60.47 -20.07
C SER A 34 -5.10 -60.19 -18.56
N THR A 35 -4.69 -61.14 -17.73
CA THR A 35 -4.55 -60.91 -16.28
C THR A 35 -3.42 -59.95 -15.94
N LEU A 36 -2.27 -60.04 -16.61
CA LEU A 36 -1.17 -59.08 -16.45
C LEU A 36 -1.58 -57.66 -16.85
N TYR A 37 -2.23 -57.49 -18.01
CA TYR A 37 -2.75 -56.19 -18.44
C TYR A 37 -3.78 -55.61 -17.44
N SER A 38 -4.65 -56.46 -16.88
CA SER A 38 -5.65 -56.03 -15.90
C SER A 38 -5.01 -55.60 -14.58
N LEU A 39 -3.96 -56.28 -14.14
CA LEU A 39 -3.20 -55.93 -12.94
C LEU A 39 -2.43 -54.61 -13.12
N ASP A 40 -1.82 -54.40 -14.27
CA ASP A 40 -1.09 -53.16 -14.58
C ASP A 40 -2.04 -51.96 -14.67
N PHE A 41 -3.19 -52.13 -15.34
CA PHE A 41 -4.22 -51.08 -15.39
C PHE A 41 -4.75 -50.74 -13.99
N THR A 42 -5.00 -51.76 -13.15
CA THR A 42 -5.46 -51.54 -11.77
C THR A 42 -4.40 -50.84 -10.92
N ARG A 43 -3.12 -51.20 -11.10
CA ARG A 43 -2.00 -50.57 -10.38
C ARG A 43 -1.83 -49.11 -10.78
N SER A 44 -1.82 -48.80 -12.07
CA SER A 44 -1.74 -47.43 -12.57
C SER A 44 -2.95 -46.59 -12.11
N THR A 45 -4.17 -47.12 -12.22
CA THR A 45 -5.36 -46.38 -11.74
C THR A 45 -5.27 -46.06 -10.25
N ARG A 46 -4.81 -47.01 -9.42
CA ARG A 46 -4.62 -46.78 -7.98
C ARG A 46 -3.52 -45.76 -7.71
N ALA A 47 -2.42 -45.83 -8.45
CA ALA A 47 -1.30 -44.92 -8.31
C ALA A 47 -1.68 -43.50 -8.73
N SER A 48 -2.41 -43.33 -9.83
CA SER A 48 -3.01 -42.06 -10.27
C SER A 48 -3.95 -41.45 -9.21
N VAL A 49 -4.87 -42.22 -8.64
CA VAL A 49 -5.76 -41.72 -7.57
C VAL A 49 -4.96 -41.32 -6.34
N GLN A 50 -3.90 -42.08 -5.99
CA GLN A 50 -3.03 -41.75 -4.87
C GLN A 50 -2.21 -40.47 -5.12
N SER A 51 -1.66 -40.28 -6.32
CA SER A 51 -0.87 -39.09 -6.67
C SER A 51 -1.73 -37.84 -6.70
N VAL A 52 -2.95 -37.91 -7.27
CA VAL A 52 -3.94 -36.81 -7.24
C VAL A 52 -4.29 -36.47 -5.79
N ALA A 53 -4.70 -37.47 -4.99
CA ALA A 53 -5.08 -37.23 -3.59
C ALA A 53 -3.91 -36.68 -2.76
N ALA A 54 -2.67 -37.11 -3.03
CA ALA A 54 -1.49 -36.57 -2.39
C ALA A 54 -1.22 -35.11 -2.80
N ALA A 55 -1.37 -34.78 -4.08
CA ALA A 55 -1.21 -33.42 -4.59
C ALA A 55 -2.24 -32.46 -3.96
N GLU A 56 -3.52 -32.83 -3.93
CA GLU A 56 -4.59 -32.06 -3.28
C GLU A 56 -4.37 -31.92 -1.77
N SER A 57 -3.85 -32.96 -1.13
CA SER A 57 -3.47 -32.90 0.30
C SER A 57 -2.37 -31.87 0.56
N GLY A 58 -1.42 -31.72 -0.37
CA GLY A 58 -0.37 -30.70 -0.26
C GLY A 58 -0.91 -29.28 -0.39
N VAL A 59 -1.87 -29.04 -1.29
CA VAL A 59 -2.60 -27.76 -1.38
C VAL A 59 -3.33 -27.47 -0.07
N SER A 60 -4.04 -28.47 0.47
CA SER A 60 -4.79 -28.33 1.73
C SER A 60 -3.87 -28.05 2.93
N ALA A 61 -2.71 -28.69 2.99
CA ALA A 61 -1.71 -28.46 4.03
C ALA A 61 -1.11 -27.04 3.95
N ALA A 62 -0.79 -26.58 2.73
CA ALA A 62 -0.33 -25.21 2.52
C ALA A 62 -1.42 -24.19 2.90
N GLN A 63 -2.66 -24.41 2.46
CA GLN A 63 -3.80 -23.54 2.78
C GLN A 63 -3.98 -23.40 4.30
N LEU A 64 -3.97 -24.51 5.06
CA LEU A 64 -4.11 -24.47 6.51
C LEU A 64 -3.00 -23.63 7.17
N SER A 65 -1.74 -23.84 6.79
CA SER A 65 -0.62 -23.07 7.34
C SER A 65 -0.73 -21.58 7.00
N LEU A 66 -1.11 -21.27 5.77
CA LEU A 66 -1.31 -19.90 5.28
C LEU A 66 -2.46 -19.20 6.01
N THR A 67 -3.58 -19.88 6.28
CA THR A 67 -4.70 -19.33 7.07
C THR A 67 -4.32 -19.04 8.52
N GLN A 68 -3.27 -19.68 9.05
CA GLN A 68 -2.73 -19.42 10.38
C GLN A 68 -1.64 -18.33 10.37
N GLY A 69 -1.40 -17.68 9.23
CA GLY A 69 -0.37 -16.64 9.06
C GLY A 69 1.06 -17.19 8.93
N ALA A 70 1.25 -18.51 8.87
CA ALA A 70 2.55 -19.15 8.74
C ALA A 70 2.81 -19.51 7.27
N CYS A 71 3.49 -18.62 6.54
CA CYS A 71 3.92 -18.91 5.17
C CYS A 71 5.31 -19.55 5.16
N GLN A 72 5.42 -20.73 4.54
CA GLN A 72 6.70 -21.38 4.21
C GLN A 72 6.86 -21.50 2.69
N PRO A 73 8.08 -21.39 2.15
CA PRO A 73 8.31 -21.53 0.71
C PRO A 73 7.97 -22.93 0.19
N THR A 74 8.07 -23.94 1.04
CA THR A 74 7.78 -25.34 0.71
C THR A 74 7.11 -26.06 1.87
N TYR A 75 6.10 -26.87 1.58
CA TYR A 75 5.47 -27.82 2.49
C TYR A 75 5.65 -29.23 1.96
N SER A 76 6.04 -30.18 2.80
CA SER A 76 6.20 -31.57 2.37
C SER A 76 5.77 -32.54 3.46
N ARG A 77 5.32 -33.72 3.02
CA ARG A 77 4.99 -34.85 3.89
C ARG A 77 5.30 -36.14 3.15
N SER A 78 5.63 -37.19 3.89
CA SER A 78 5.91 -38.52 3.34
C SER A 78 4.68 -39.42 3.28
N SER A 79 3.59 -39.06 3.97
CA SER A 79 2.34 -39.81 3.97
C SER A 79 1.15 -38.86 4.23
N PRO A 80 0.31 -38.59 3.21
CA PRO A 80 0.54 -38.85 1.79
C PRO A 80 1.83 -38.15 1.29
N GLN A 81 2.48 -38.70 0.26
CA GLN A 81 3.75 -38.17 -0.25
C GLN A 81 3.50 -36.98 -1.18
N PHE A 82 3.83 -35.76 -0.72
CA PHE A 82 3.73 -34.56 -1.53
C PHE A 82 4.85 -33.55 -1.24
N THR A 83 5.08 -32.66 -2.20
CA THR A 83 5.85 -31.42 -2.03
C THR A 83 5.08 -30.27 -2.68
N ALA A 84 4.72 -29.27 -1.88
CA ALA A 84 4.00 -28.08 -2.31
C ALA A 84 4.88 -26.83 -2.19
N ASN A 85 5.06 -26.11 -3.28
CA ASN A 85 5.85 -24.88 -3.34
C ASN A 85 4.93 -23.66 -3.43
N VAL A 86 5.29 -22.61 -2.70
CA VAL A 86 4.56 -21.33 -2.68
C VAL A 86 5.25 -20.32 -3.58
N SER A 87 4.44 -19.57 -4.31
CA SER A 87 4.85 -18.36 -5.04
C SER A 87 3.77 -17.29 -4.89
N TYR A 88 4.10 -16.03 -5.15
CA TYR A 88 3.18 -14.90 -5.01
C TYR A 88 3.20 -13.98 -6.22
N SER A 89 2.12 -13.21 -6.40
CA SER A 89 2.03 -12.17 -7.41
C SER A 89 1.67 -10.81 -6.80
N LEU A 90 2.22 -9.75 -7.37
CA LEU A 90 1.90 -8.36 -7.05
C LEU A 90 0.70 -7.83 -7.85
N SER A 91 0.16 -8.63 -8.77
CA SER A 91 -0.98 -8.29 -9.61
C SER A 91 -2.15 -9.20 -9.31
N ARG A 92 -3.37 -8.68 -9.41
CA ARG A 92 -4.59 -9.51 -9.35
C ARG A 92 -4.81 -10.29 -10.64
N VAL A 93 -4.26 -9.83 -11.76
CA VAL A 93 -4.57 -10.35 -13.10
C VAL A 93 -3.39 -10.98 -13.81
N ASP A 94 -2.17 -10.50 -13.58
CA ASP A 94 -0.99 -10.99 -14.31
C ASP A 94 -0.49 -12.32 -13.76
N ASN A 95 0.04 -13.17 -14.63
CA ASN A 95 0.60 -14.48 -14.28
C ASN A 95 2.12 -14.43 -14.06
N VAL A 96 2.61 -13.31 -13.52
CA VAL A 96 3.99 -13.16 -13.08
C VAL A 96 4.07 -13.60 -11.62
N TRP A 97 4.87 -14.63 -11.37
CA TRP A 97 4.99 -15.26 -10.05
C TRP A 97 6.42 -15.18 -9.53
N LEU A 98 6.55 -14.74 -8.28
CA LEU A 98 7.80 -14.68 -7.54
C LEU A 98 7.84 -15.86 -6.57
N ASN A 99 8.95 -16.60 -6.55
CA ASN A 99 9.09 -17.79 -5.72
C ASN A 99 9.21 -17.45 -4.23
N GLY A 100 8.60 -18.28 -3.40
CA GLY A 100 8.63 -18.17 -1.94
C GLY A 100 7.43 -17.40 -1.37
N CYS A 101 7.56 -17.03 -0.10
CA CYS A 101 6.56 -16.27 0.63
C CYS A 101 6.77 -14.75 0.46
N PRO A 102 5.68 -13.95 0.42
CA PRO A 102 5.79 -12.50 0.48
C PRO A 102 6.52 -12.07 1.76
N ALA A 103 7.56 -11.25 1.62
CA ALA A 103 8.19 -10.62 2.77
C ALA A 103 7.25 -9.56 3.38
N THR A 104 7.45 -9.23 4.66
CA THR A 104 6.70 -8.17 5.34
C THR A 104 6.77 -6.86 4.56
N GLY A 105 5.63 -6.23 4.28
CA GLY A 105 5.54 -4.99 3.52
C GLY A 105 5.48 -5.14 2.00
N VAL A 106 5.60 -6.36 1.46
CA VAL A 106 5.34 -6.64 0.05
C VAL A 106 3.84 -6.72 -0.18
N ALA A 107 3.30 -5.84 -1.04
CA ALA A 107 1.88 -5.80 -1.40
C ALA A 107 1.49 -6.93 -2.38
N ALA A 108 1.75 -8.18 -1.99
CA ALA A 108 1.26 -9.34 -2.73
C ALA A 108 -0.27 -9.38 -2.67
N LEU A 109 -0.89 -9.73 -3.80
CA LEU A 109 -2.36 -9.75 -3.96
C LEU A 109 -2.88 -11.17 -4.21
N ARG A 110 -1.99 -12.09 -4.61
CA ARG A 110 -2.29 -13.49 -4.90
C ARG A 110 -1.17 -14.39 -4.41
N LEU A 111 -1.55 -15.58 -3.94
CA LEU A 111 -0.66 -16.69 -3.68
C LEU A 111 -0.97 -17.85 -4.62
N ARG A 112 0.08 -18.55 -5.03
CA ARG A 112 0.00 -19.80 -5.78
C ARG A 112 0.69 -20.89 -5.00
N VAL A 113 0.00 -22.01 -4.85
CA VAL A 113 0.54 -23.26 -4.32
C VAL A 113 0.56 -24.27 -5.46
N GLU A 114 1.75 -24.70 -5.85
CA GLU A 114 1.94 -25.80 -6.79
C GLU A 114 2.37 -27.04 -5.99
N SER A 115 1.53 -28.07 -5.97
CA SER A 115 1.73 -29.29 -5.19
C SER A 115 1.94 -30.49 -6.10
N THR A 116 3.09 -31.15 -5.97
CA THR A 116 3.41 -32.41 -6.62
C THR A 116 3.15 -33.55 -5.64
N GLY A 117 2.18 -34.41 -5.95
CA GLY A 117 1.88 -35.64 -5.21
C GLY A 117 2.44 -36.87 -5.93
N SER A 118 3.00 -37.80 -5.18
CA SER A 118 3.55 -39.06 -5.71
C SER A 118 2.84 -40.27 -5.10
N SER A 119 2.59 -41.32 -5.90
CA SER A 119 2.04 -42.56 -5.35
C SER A 119 3.06 -43.29 -4.45
N MET A 120 2.63 -43.84 -3.32
CA MET A 120 3.49 -44.64 -2.43
C MET A 120 3.57 -46.12 -2.84
N THR A 121 2.76 -46.55 -3.83
CA THR A 121 2.56 -47.98 -4.15
C THR A 121 2.98 -48.39 -5.57
N ALA A 122 3.33 -47.44 -6.44
CA ALA A 122 3.91 -47.72 -7.75
C ALA A 122 5.44 -47.73 -7.74
N LEU A 123 6.04 -48.43 -8.70
CA LEU A 123 7.43 -48.19 -9.12
C LEU A 123 7.54 -46.70 -9.51
N ALA A 124 8.57 -46.02 -9.01
CA ALA A 124 8.79 -44.58 -9.11
C ALA A 124 8.34 -43.97 -10.46
N GLY A 125 7.42 -43.01 -10.44
CA GLY A 125 7.16 -42.17 -11.62
C GLY A 125 5.76 -41.58 -11.76
N GLU A 126 4.74 -42.10 -11.07
CA GLU A 126 3.38 -41.53 -11.17
C GLU A 126 3.24 -40.34 -10.20
N GLU A 127 3.46 -39.16 -10.77
CA GLU A 127 3.33 -37.87 -10.13
C GLU A 127 2.15 -37.10 -10.73
N THR A 128 1.42 -36.39 -9.87
CA THR A 128 0.39 -35.44 -10.29
C THR A 128 0.75 -34.08 -9.71
N ARG A 129 0.59 -33.03 -10.52
CA ARG A 129 0.77 -31.65 -10.10
C ARG A 129 -0.56 -30.92 -10.07
N VAL A 130 -0.87 -30.33 -8.94
CA VAL A 130 -2.05 -29.50 -8.75
C VAL A 130 -1.62 -28.08 -8.42
N GLU A 131 -2.12 -27.12 -9.18
CA GLU A 131 -1.96 -25.70 -8.91
C GLU A 131 -3.25 -25.16 -8.26
N ALA A 132 -3.10 -24.46 -7.14
CA ALA A 132 -4.16 -23.67 -6.53
C ALA A 132 -3.73 -22.20 -6.40
N ILE A 133 -4.64 -21.29 -6.71
CA ILE A 133 -4.45 -19.84 -6.61
C ILE A 133 -5.43 -19.29 -5.59
N PHE A 134 -4.91 -18.50 -4.66
CA PHE A 134 -5.66 -17.84 -3.60
C PHE A 134 -5.54 -16.33 -3.75
N GLU A 135 -6.60 -15.61 -3.39
CA GLU A 135 -6.47 -14.21 -3.00
C GLU A 135 -5.59 -14.11 -1.75
N TYR A 136 -4.87 -13.00 -1.62
CA TYR A 136 -3.99 -12.78 -0.49
C TYR A 136 -3.99 -11.31 -0.10
N ASP A 137 -4.23 -11.07 1.19
CA ASP A 137 -4.11 -9.76 1.79
C ASP A 137 -2.83 -9.74 2.63
N ALA A 138 -1.83 -9.01 2.14
CA ALA A 138 -0.51 -8.97 2.75
C ALA A 138 -0.52 -8.32 4.14
N ALA A 139 0.35 -8.82 5.02
CA ALA A 139 0.56 -8.22 6.32
C ALA A 139 1.03 -6.76 6.19
N VAL A 140 0.35 -5.86 6.90
CA VAL A 140 0.76 -4.48 7.05
C VAL A 140 1.53 -4.37 8.37
N PRO A 141 2.86 -4.16 8.40
CA PRO A 141 3.58 -3.88 9.64
C PRO A 141 2.97 -2.71 10.41
N PRO A 142 3.01 -2.77 11.76
CA PRO A 142 2.58 -1.68 12.62
C PRO A 142 3.36 -0.39 12.37
N GLY A 143 2.76 0.74 12.76
CA GLY A 143 3.33 2.08 12.65
C GLY A 143 2.70 2.92 11.53
N VAL A 144 2.82 4.24 11.68
CA VAL A 144 2.31 5.20 10.70
C VAL A 144 3.17 5.17 9.43
N ARG A 145 2.52 4.94 8.29
CA ARG A 145 3.17 4.84 6.98
C ARG A 145 3.11 6.14 6.21
N PRO A 146 4.21 6.56 5.57
CA PRO A 146 4.19 7.71 4.67
C PRO A 146 3.31 7.43 3.45
N SER A 147 2.37 8.33 3.17
CA SER A 147 1.46 8.30 2.03
C SER A 147 1.01 9.72 1.67
N GLY A 148 0.49 9.90 0.46
CA GLY A 148 -0.08 11.15 -0.04
C GLY A 148 0.95 12.17 -0.53
N ALA A 149 0.43 13.30 -1.02
CA ALA A 149 1.22 14.41 -1.54
C ALA A 149 1.85 15.27 -0.44
N ALA A 150 2.90 16.02 -0.79
CA ALA A 150 3.52 17.03 0.08
C ALA A 150 2.48 18.02 0.64
N MET A 151 1.58 18.51 -0.22
CA MET A 151 0.48 19.38 0.16
C MET A 151 -0.82 18.89 -0.46
N TYR A 152 -1.71 18.34 0.36
CA TYR A 152 -3.10 18.12 0.02
C TYR A 152 -3.95 19.26 0.59
N LEU A 153 -4.67 19.95 -0.29
CA LEU A 153 -5.50 21.08 0.06
C LEU A 153 -6.90 20.81 -0.48
N TYR A 154 -7.86 20.57 0.41
CA TYR A 154 -9.24 20.41 -0.02
C TYR A 154 -9.78 21.73 -0.59
N GLY A 155 -9.40 22.84 0.03
CA GLY A 155 -9.66 24.21 -0.41
C GLY A 155 -8.52 24.79 -1.28
N GLY A 156 -8.68 26.04 -1.73
CA GLY A 156 -7.66 26.74 -2.51
C GLY A 156 -6.43 27.17 -1.69
N VAL A 157 -5.42 27.72 -2.38
CA VAL A 157 -4.18 28.20 -1.76
C VAL A 157 -3.61 29.42 -2.47
N VAL A 158 -2.95 30.28 -1.70
CA VAL A 158 -2.29 31.50 -2.16
C VAL A 158 -0.82 31.49 -1.73
N PHE A 159 0.09 31.50 -2.69
CA PHE A 159 1.53 31.70 -2.52
C PHE A 159 1.94 33.10 -2.97
N MET A 160 2.53 33.90 -2.08
CA MET A 160 2.90 35.29 -2.40
C MET A 160 4.21 35.72 -1.73
N ASN A 161 4.89 36.65 -2.40
CA ASN A 161 6.04 37.40 -1.89
C ASN A 161 7.20 36.47 -1.50
N ASN A 162 7.84 35.88 -2.53
CA ASN A 162 9.00 35.01 -2.43
C ASN A 162 8.74 33.73 -1.61
N ALA A 163 7.68 32.99 -1.95
CA ALA A 163 7.53 31.64 -1.43
C ALA A 163 8.42 30.67 -2.23
N ASP A 164 9.17 29.82 -1.54
CA ASP A 164 10.06 28.82 -2.13
C ASP A 164 9.59 27.42 -1.69
N LEU A 165 9.11 26.62 -2.64
CA LEU A 165 8.48 25.33 -2.36
C LEU A 165 9.29 24.22 -3.02
N LEU A 166 10.11 23.54 -2.23
CA LEU A 166 10.82 22.33 -2.62
C LEU A 166 9.92 21.12 -2.34
N VAL A 167 9.01 20.83 -3.28
CA VAL A 167 7.98 19.81 -3.11
C VAL A 167 8.17 18.62 -4.07
N ALA A 168 9.34 18.50 -4.72
CA ALA A 168 9.58 17.48 -5.72
C ALA A 168 9.44 16.06 -5.17
N GLU A 169 8.40 15.36 -5.59
CA GLU A 169 8.17 13.94 -5.28
C GLU A 169 8.13 13.13 -6.58
N SER A 170 8.85 12.01 -6.60
CA SER A 170 8.84 11.14 -7.78
C SER A 170 7.49 10.44 -7.94
N GLY A 171 6.84 10.61 -9.10
CA GLY A 171 5.69 9.80 -9.52
C GLY A 171 4.30 10.30 -9.13
N ARG A 172 4.17 11.43 -8.42
CA ARG A 172 2.87 12.06 -8.09
C ARG A 172 2.94 13.58 -8.04
N ALA A 173 1.79 14.22 -8.23
CA ALA A 173 1.67 15.66 -8.06
C ALA A 173 1.89 16.01 -6.58
N ALA A 174 2.88 16.88 -6.37
CA ALA A 174 3.36 17.32 -5.09
C ALA A 174 2.37 18.24 -4.36
N ILE A 175 1.68 19.09 -5.11
CA ILE A 175 0.59 19.93 -4.61
C ILE A 175 -0.71 19.46 -5.26
N GLN A 176 -1.65 19.05 -4.43
CA GLN A 176 -2.96 18.59 -4.84
C GLN A 176 -4.04 19.49 -4.24
N VAL A 177 -4.79 20.17 -5.11
CA VAL A 177 -5.94 20.99 -4.73
C VAL A 177 -7.22 20.31 -5.20
N LYS A 178 -8.08 19.90 -4.26
CA LYS A 178 -9.35 19.24 -4.59
C LYS A 178 -10.36 20.23 -5.13
N ASN A 179 -10.69 21.25 -4.34
CA ASN A 179 -11.68 22.28 -4.65
C ASN A 179 -11.13 23.68 -4.39
N GLY A 180 -11.12 24.53 -5.41
CA GLY A 180 -10.65 25.91 -5.31
C GLY A 180 -9.43 26.19 -6.16
N ASN A 181 -8.92 27.41 -6.03
CA ASN A 181 -7.89 27.92 -6.93
C ASN A 181 -6.51 27.83 -6.30
N VAL A 182 -5.50 27.61 -7.12
CA VAL A 182 -4.11 27.89 -6.76
C VAL A 182 -3.78 29.28 -7.29
N SER A 183 -3.34 30.18 -6.41
CA SER A 183 -2.82 31.48 -6.82
C SER A 183 -1.38 31.63 -6.35
N CYS A 184 -0.52 32.14 -7.22
CA CYS A 184 0.91 32.19 -7.02
C CYS A 184 1.46 33.43 -7.72
N SER A 185 2.26 34.23 -7.00
CA SER A 185 2.78 35.51 -7.51
C SER A 185 4.08 35.93 -6.82
N ASN A 186 4.67 37.02 -7.32
CA ASN A 186 5.82 37.72 -6.73
C ASN A 186 7.01 36.80 -6.44
N ASN A 187 7.66 36.32 -7.51
CA ASN A 187 8.89 35.52 -7.47
C ASN A 187 8.80 34.19 -6.71
N THR A 188 7.59 33.66 -6.56
CA THR A 188 7.39 32.33 -6.00
C THR A 188 7.91 31.26 -6.98
N VAL A 189 8.55 30.21 -6.45
CA VAL A 189 8.96 29.03 -7.21
C VAL A 189 8.36 27.79 -6.54
N ILE A 190 7.74 26.94 -7.35
CA ILE A 190 7.19 25.65 -6.94
C ILE A 190 7.98 24.57 -7.68
N GLU A 191 8.85 23.84 -6.99
CA GLU A 191 9.59 22.72 -7.53
C GLU A 191 8.77 21.44 -7.37
N GLY A 192 8.11 21.01 -8.44
CA GLY A 192 7.26 19.83 -8.45
C GLY A 192 5.98 19.99 -9.25
N ASP A 193 5.24 18.89 -9.33
CA ASP A 193 4.03 18.77 -10.10
C ASP A 193 2.80 19.31 -9.33
N VAL A 194 1.91 20.04 -9.99
CA VAL A 194 0.73 20.68 -9.37
C VAL A 194 -0.55 20.22 -10.05
N VAL A 195 -1.55 19.77 -9.29
CA VAL A 195 -2.88 19.43 -9.79
C VAL A 195 -3.98 20.21 -9.06
N VAL A 196 -4.87 20.82 -9.84
CA VAL A 196 -6.07 21.53 -9.40
C VAL A 196 -7.28 20.83 -9.98
N SER A 197 -7.88 19.93 -9.20
CA SER A 197 -8.94 19.03 -9.68
C SER A 197 -10.23 19.78 -9.99
N ALA A 198 -10.62 20.78 -9.17
CA ALA A 198 -11.81 21.61 -9.39
C ALA A 198 -11.49 23.08 -9.09
N GLY A 199 -10.92 23.78 -10.08
CA GLY A 199 -10.62 25.19 -9.97
C GLY A 199 -9.61 25.71 -10.99
N ASN A 200 -9.21 26.95 -10.80
CA ASN A 200 -8.31 27.68 -11.69
C ASN A 200 -6.87 27.70 -11.15
N LEU A 201 -5.93 27.80 -12.08
CA LEU A 201 -4.50 28.01 -11.78
C LEU A 201 -4.11 29.45 -12.14
N ASN A 202 -3.76 30.28 -11.16
CA ASN A 202 -3.34 31.65 -11.39
C ASN A 202 -1.89 31.85 -10.95
N ILE A 203 -0.95 31.72 -11.88
CA ILE A 203 0.50 31.70 -11.62
C ILE A 203 1.21 32.94 -12.19
N SER A 204 0.52 34.08 -12.29
CA SER A 204 1.10 35.32 -12.81
C SER A 204 2.27 35.79 -11.94
N GLY A 205 3.48 35.82 -12.51
CA GLY A 205 4.69 36.26 -11.80
C GLY A 205 5.33 35.18 -10.91
N CYS A 206 5.02 33.90 -11.15
CA CYS A 206 5.69 32.78 -10.48
C CYS A 206 6.03 31.64 -11.46
N ALA A 207 6.79 30.65 -10.98
CA ALA A 207 7.23 29.50 -11.76
C ALA A 207 6.84 28.18 -11.10
N ILE A 208 6.32 27.25 -11.91
CA ILE A 208 6.17 25.84 -11.58
C ILE A 208 7.25 25.07 -12.34
N GLU A 209 8.19 24.49 -11.61
CA GLU A 209 9.24 23.62 -12.13
C GLU A 209 8.76 22.17 -12.13
N GLY A 210 7.82 21.89 -13.02
CA GLY A 210 7.15 20.60 -13.14
C GLY A 210 5.99 20.68 -14.13
N ASN A 211 5.14 19.67 -14.08
CA ASN A 211 3.88 19.63 -14.81
C ASN A 211 2.76 20.30 -14.00
N ALA A 212 1.80 20.90 -14.70
CA ALA A 212 0.63 21.50 -14.09
C ALA A 212 -0.67 21.02 -14.75
N TRP A 213 -1.66 20.69 -13.93
CA TRP A 213 -3.01 20.34 -14.37
C TRP A 213 -4.03 21.21 -13.65
N ALA A 214 -4.97 21.78 -14.39
CA ALA A 214 -6.14 22.47 -13.85
C ALA A 214 -7.37 22.09 -14.67
N SER A 215 -8.48 21.76 -14.01
CA SER A 215 -9.75 21.58 -14.71
C SER A 215 -10.35 22.91 -15.20
N GLY A 216 -9.99 24.02 -14.56
CA GLY A 216 -10.38 25.38 -14.94
C GLY A 216 -9.36 26.09 -15.84
N ALA A 217 -9.47 27.42 -15.88
CA ALA A 217 -8.56 28.27 -16.65
C ALA A 217 -7.19 28.42 -15.96
N ALA A 218 -6.14 28.59 -16.76
CA ALA A 218 -4.80 28.90 -16.30
C ALA A 218 -4.38 30.32 -16.72
N THR A 219 -4.10 31.19 -15.75
CA THR A 219 -3.42 32.48 -16.00
C THR A 219 -1.92 32.26 -15.87
N LEU A 220 -1.19 32.45 -16.97
CA LEU A 220 0.13 31.85 -17.16
C LEU A 220 1.30 32.74 -16.66
N GLY A 221 2.14 32.15 -15.81
CA GLY A 221 3.52 32.56 -15.53
C GLY A 221 4.49 31.61 -16.23
N VAL A 222 5.34 30.91 -15.49
CA VAL A 222 6.25 29.90 -16.06
C VAL A 222 5.83 28.50 -15.60
N VAL A 223 5.71 27.57 -16.55
CA VAL A 223 5.61 26.13 -16.31
C VAL A 223 6.73 25.46 -17.11
N THR A 224 7.65 24.74 -16.46
CA THR A 224 8.78 24.12 -17.17
C THR A 224 8.40 22.82 -17.87
N GLY A 225 7.41 22.09 -17.35
CA GLY A 225 6.86 20.85 -17.93
C GLY A 225 5.62 21.08 -18.77
N ASN A 226 4.73 20.07 -18.77
CA ASN A 226 3.46 20.11 -19.49
C ASN A 226 2.40 20.92 -18.73
N LEU A 227 1.47 21.54 -19.46
CA LEU A 227 0.30 22.21 -18.89
C LEU A 227 -0.99 21.62 -19.47
N THR A 228 -1.89 21.18 -18.61
CA THR A 228 -3.27 20.86 -18.97
C THR A 228 -4.22 21.85 -18.30
N ALA A 229 -4.99 22.61 -19.08
CA ALA A 229 -5.95 23.59 -18.56
C ALA A 229 -7.13 23.78 -19.53
N ALA A 230 -8.30 24.20 -19.05
CA ALA A 230 -9.48 24.42 -19.93
C ALA A 230 -9.26 25.56 -20.92
N SER A 231 -8.52 26.59 -20.50
CA SER A 231 -8.06 27.69 -21.33
C SER A 231 -6.80 28.30 -20.72
N VAL A 232 -6.02 29.02 -21.54
CA VAL A 232 -4.83 29.73 -21.09
C VAL A 232 -5.00 31.21 -21.34
N ASN A 233 -4.86 32.00 -20.28
CA ASN A 233 -4.80 33.44 -20.33
C ASN A 233 -3.34 33.88 -20.18
N LEU A 234 -2.79 34.49 -21.23
CA LEU A 234 -1.46 35.07 -21.20
C LEU A 234 -1.57 36.44 -20.53
N ASN A 235 -1.09 36.57 -19.29
CA ASN A 235 -1.03 37.85 -18.61
C ASN A 235 0.42 38.30 -18.48
N ALA A 236 0.76 39.45 -19.05
CA ALA A 236 2.13 39.96 -19.19
C ALA A 236 2.74 40.55 -17.90
N ALA A 237 2.38 40.00 -16.73
CA ALA A 237 2.82 40.52 -15.45
C ALA A 237 4.19 39.96 -15.04
N GLY A 238 5.27 40.71 -15.34
CA GLY A 238 6.56 40.64 -14.65
C GLY A 238 7.56 39.54 -15.06
N ARG A 239 7.12 38.41 -15.62
CA ARG A 239 7.96 37.37 -16.25
C ARG A 239 7.36 36.94 -17.58
N ALA A 240 8.19 36.55 -18.55
CA ALA A 240 7.70 36.03 -19.82
C ALA A 240 6.91 34.74 -19.57
N SER A 241 5.65 34.71 -19.96
CA SER A 241 4.82 33.52 -19.84
C SER A 241 5.39 32.39 -20.71
N ARG A 242 5.61 31.21 -20.15
CA ARG A 242 6.21 30.07 -20.87
C ARG A 242 5.62 28.75 -20.41
N ILE A 243 5.38 27.86 -21.36
CA ILE A 243 5.18 26.43 -21.15
C ILE A 243 6.40 25.75 -21.79
N GLY A 244 7.16 24.99 -21.01
CA GLY A 244 8.36 24.31 -21.50
C GLY A 244 8.04 23.01 -22.25
N GLY A 245 6.94 22.35 -21.90
CA GLY A 245 6.42 21.15 -22.55
C GLY A 245 5.18 21.41 -23.42
N VAL A 246 4.26 20.45 -23.42
CA VAL A 246 3.04 20.47 -24.23
C VAL A 246 1.89 21.13 -23.47
N TYR A 247 1.14 21.99 -24.16
CA TYR A 247 -0.18 22.45 -23.70
C TYR A 247 -1.27 21.51 -24.20
N THR A 248 -2.11 21.03 -23.27
CA THR A 248 -3.31 20.24 -23.56
C THR A 248 -4.55 20.99 -23.08
N SER A 249 -5.54 21.19 -23.95
CA SER A 249 -6.84 21.73 -23.53
C SER A 249 -7.59 20.69 -22.70
N TYR A 250 -7.99 21.06 -21.49
CA TYR A 250 -8.82 20.21 -20.65
C TYR A 250 -10.25 20.14 -21.18
N THR A 251 -10.78 18.92 -21.27
CA THR A 251 -12.18 18.59 -21.49
C THR A 251 -12.59 17.53 -20.46
N ALA A 252 -13.88 17.28 -20.26
CA ALA A 252 -14.36 16.34 -19.24
C ALA A 252 -13.83 14.89 -19.36
N GLY A 253 -13.22 14.52 -20.50
CA GLY A 253 -12.54 13.24 -20.71
C GLY A 253 -11.01 13.30 -20.74
N THR A 254 -10.39 14.47 -20.58
CA THR A 254 -8.93 14.62 -20.55
C THR A 254 -8.38 14.02 -19.25
N PRO A 255 -7.45 13.05 -19.31
CA PRO A 255 -6.88 12.47 -18.11
C PRO A 255 -6.05 13.52 -17.36
N ILE A 256 -6.39 13.74 -16.09
CA ILE A 256 -5.59 14.50 -15.13
C ILE A 256 -5.28 13.59 -13.93
N PRO A 257 -4.19 13.82 -13.19
CA PRO A 257 -3.92 13.10 -11.95
C PRO A 257 -5.14 13.14 -11.01
N THR A 258 -5.52 12.00 -10.46
CA THR A 258 -6.66 11.94 -9.54
C THR A 258 -6.24 12.52 -8.20
N VAL A 259 -7.05 13.47 -7.68
CA VAL A 259 -6.91 13.96 -6.31
C VAL A 259 -7.87 13.18 -5.42
N PRO A 260 -7.38 12.49 -4.36
CA PRO A 260 -8.23 11.72 -3.44
C PRO A 260 -9.33 12.54 -2.77
N ALA A 261 -10.35 11.84 -2.25
CA ALA A 261 -11.36 12.47 -1.40
C ALA A 261 -10.77 12.88 -0.03
N TRP A 262 -11.51 13.70 0.71
CA TRP A 262 -11.14 14.02 2.09
C TRP A 262 -11.27 12.77 2.97
N VAL A 263 -10.37 12.64 3.94
CA VAL A 263 -10.43 11.60 4.97
C VAL A 263 -10.58 12.25 6.33
N ASP A 264 -11.56 11.77 7.10
CA ASP A 264 -11.84 12.26 8.45
C ASP A 264 -10.87 11.63 9.46
N VAL A 265 -10.15 12.46 10.20
CA VAL A 265 -9.27 12.01 11.29
C VAL A 265 -9.88 12.46 12.61
N ASN A 266 -10.38 11.51 13.38
CA ASN A 266 -10.89 11.76 14.72
C ASN A 266 -9.78 11.63 15.78
N TYR A 267 -10.11 11.93 17.04
CA TYR A 267 -9.23 11.61 18.17
C TYR A 267 -9.39 10.14 18.59
N ALA A 268 -8.60 9.27 17.97
CA ALA A 268 -8.50 7.85 18.33
C ALA A 268 -7.06 7.51 18.77
N PRO A 269 -6.69 7.71 20.05
CA PRO A 269 -5.32 7.48 20.51
C PRO A 269 -4.87 6.01 20.39
N GLY A 270 -5.81 5.06 20.37
CA GLY A 270 -5.52 3.63 20.17
C GLY A 270 -5.01 3.30 18.76
N ASP A 271 -5.27 4.16 17.78
CA ASP A 271 -4.82 3.99 16.40
C ASP A 271 -3.33 4.34 16.22
N TRP A 272 -2.69 4.93 17.22
CA TRP A 272 -1.29 5.33 17.18
C TRP A 272 -0.41 4.32 17.90
N VAL A 273 0.26 3.48 17.12
CA VAL A 273 1.27 2.54 17.62
C VAL A 273 2.60 2.80 16.92
N ASP A 274 3.70 2.43 17.57
CA ASP A 274 5.02 2.48 16.96
C ASP A 274 5.25 1.30 16.00
N ALA A 275 6.42 1.28 15.36
CA ALA A 275 6.79 0.21 14.43
C ALA A 275 6.86 -1.19 15.07
N ASN A 276 6.87 -1.28 16.41
CA ASN A 276 6.86 -2.53 17.16
C ASN A 276 5.44 -2.91 17.65
N GLY A 277 4.41 -2.13 17.29
CA GLY A 277 3.04 -2.33 17.73
C GLY A 277 2.75 -1.82 19.15
N VAL A 278 3.63 -1.01 19.73
CA VAL A 278 3.42 -0.45 21.08
C VAL A 278 2.63 0.86 20.98
N PRO A 279 1.48 1.00 21.69
CA PRO A 279 0.70 2.23 21.68
C PRO A 279 1.48 3.45 22.19
N TYR A 280 1.19 4.62 21.60
CA TYR A 280 1.77 5.88 22.04
C TYR A 280 1.22 6.26 23.43
N LYS A 281 2.06 6.82 24.30
CA LYS A 281 1.61 7.28 25.62
C LYS A 281 0.85 8.59 25.49
N VAL A 282 -0.41 8.60 25.91
CA VAL A 282 -1.20 9.84 26.02
C VAL A 282 -0.78 10.64 27.24
N THR A 283 -0.49 11.92 27.04
CA THR A 283 -0.13 12.89 28.06
C THR A 283 -0.96 14.17 27.86
N PRO A 284 -1.57 14.73 28.92
CA PRO A 284 -2.28 16.01 28.79
C PRO A 284 -1.29 17.16 28.58
N ILE A 285 -1.71 18.21 27.85
CA ILE A 285 -0.86 19.39 27.60
C ILE A 285 -0.57 20.24 28.86
N GLY A 286 -1.42 20.14 29.89
CA GLY A 286 -1.38 21.01 31.08
C GLY A 286 -2.23 22.27 30.92
N LEU A 287 -2.41 23.04 32.01
CA LEU A 287 -3.34 24.17 32.05
C LEU A 287 -2.84 25.44 31.33
N SER A 288 -1.55 25.52 31.00
CA SER A 288 -0.97 26.66 30.29
C SER A 288 -1.29 26.67 28.79
N CYS A 289 -1.77 25.55 28.23
CA CYS A 289 -2.03 25.39 26.80
C CYS A 289 -0.85 25.79 25.90
N THR A 290 0.36 25.66 26.42
CA THR A 290 1.60 26.11 25.78
C THR A 290 2.54 24.93 25.60
N ILE A 291 3.03 24.76 24.37
CA ILE A 291 4.05 23.79 24.01
C ILE A 291 5.41 24.47 24.16
N ASP A 292 6.20 24.00 25.11
CA ASP A 292 7.57 24.46 25.33
C ASP A 292 8.50 23.28 25.68
N ALA A 293 9.78 23.56 25.84
CA ALA A 293 10.77 22.54 26.18
C ALA A 293 10.50 21.87 27.55
N SER A 294 9.93 22.61 28.51
CA SER A 294 9.65 22.08 29.86
C SER A 294 8.45 21.12 29.84
N MET A 295 7.42 21.46 29.08
CA MET A 295 6.24 20.64 28.86
C MET A 295 6.63 19.32 28.18
N LEU A 296 7.43 19.36 27.11
CA LEU A 296 7.86 18.12 26.44
C LEU A 296 8.78 17.27 27.32
N ALA A 297 9.66 17.89 28.10
CA ALA A 297 10.50 17.17 29.06
C ALA A 297 9.66 16.47 30.14
N ALA A 298 8.60 17.12 30.64
CA ALA A 298 7.67 16.53 31.59
C ALA A 298 6.82 15.39 30.96
N ALA A 299 6.52 15.50 29.66
CA ALA A 299 5.78 14.49 28.92
C ALA A 299 6.64 13.30 28.46
N ALA A 300 7.96 13.35 28.66
CA ALA A 300 8.90 12.35 28.16
C ALA A 300 8.51 10.92 28.56
N ASN A 301 8.78 9.98 27.65
CA ASN A 301 8.42 8.57 27.80
C ASN A 301 9.63 7.65 27.55
N GLY A 302 10.80 8.02 28.07
CA GLY A 302 12.03 7.26 27.88
C GLY A 302 12.43 7.11 26.40
N GLY A 303 12.23 8.16 25.60
CA GLY A 303 12.48 8.14 24.15
C GLY A 303 11.41 7.46 23.30
N LYS A 304 10.33 6.93 23.92
CA LYS A 304 9.19 6.37 23.19
C LYS A 304 8.21 7.45 22.73
N PRO A 305 7.44 7.21 21.66
CA PRO A 305 6.49 8.18 21.16
C PRO A 305 5.38 8.54 22.15
N ILE A 306 4.85 9.76 22.01
CA ILE A 306 3.80 10.31 22.87
C ILE A 306 2.69 11.01 22.08
N ILE A 307 1.51 11.05 22.67
CA ILE A 307 0.39 11.88 22.24
C ILE A 307 0.18 12.98 23.27
N ILE A 308 0.20 14.23 22.85
CA ILE A 308 -0.23 15.39 23.63
C ILE A 308 -1.69 15.66 23.31
N ASN A 309 -2.57 15.50 24.29
CA ASN A 309 -3.99 15.82 24.13
C ASN A 309 -4.32 17.18 24.77
N ALA A 310 -4.74 18.14 23.93
CA ALA A 310 -5.16 19.47 24.33
C ALA A 310 -6.66 19.75 24.06
N LEU A 311 -7.41 18.82 23.49
CA LEU A 311 -8.77 19.05 22.97
C LEU A 311 -9.74 19.56 24.05
N ALA A 312 -9.70 18.95 25.24
CA ALA A 312 -10.60 19.31 26.34
C ALA A 312 -10.07 20.48 27.19
N LEU A 313 -8.77 20.51 27.46
CA LEU A 313 -8.16 21.50 28.36
C LEU A 313 -7.93 22.86 27.69
N CYS A 314 -7.81 22.88 26.36
CA CYS A 314 -7.45 24.07 25.60
C CYS A 314 -8.48 24.32 24.48
N PRO A 315 -9.73 24.69 24.83
CA PRO A 315 -10.78 24.95 23.85
C PRO A 315 -10.46 26.11 22.91
N LEU A 316 -9.63 27.05 23.38
CA LEU A 316 -9.15 28.19 22.58
C LEU A 316 -7.88 27.87 21.78
N GLY A 317 -7.40 26.63 21.82
CA GLY A 317 -6.22 26.18 21.11
C GLY A 317 -4.94 26.20 21.92
N VAL A 318 -3.86 25.87 21.22
CA VAL A 318 -2.52 25.76 21.80
C VAL A 318 -1.58 26.77 21.16
N THR A 319 -0.65 27.26 21.97
CA THR A 319 0.47 28.09 21.53
C THR A 319 1.77 27.32 21.71
N ALA A 320 2.85 27.84 21.14
CA ALA A 320 4.20 27.34 21.36
C ALA A 320 5.15 28.51 21.56
N VAL A 321 6.21 28.32 22.34
CA VAL A 321 7.20 29.37 22.63
C VAL A 321 8.62 28.85 22.61
N GLY A 322 9.52 29.65 22.04
CA GLY A 322 10.96 29.37 21.99
C GLY A 322 11.32 28.12 21.19
N THR A 323 12.40 27.46 21.59
CA THR A 323 12.89 26.23 20.97
C THR A 323 12.35 25.00 21.69
N VAL A 324 11.42 24.31 21.05
CA VAL A 324 10.83 23.05 21.48
C VAL A 324 11.70 21.89 21.01
N LYS A 325 12.23 21.11 21.96
CA LYS A 325 13.15 19.98 21.69
C LYS A 325 12.44 18.63 21.87
N LEU A 326 12.40 17.84 20.81
CA LEU A 326 11.79 16.50 20.81
C LEU A 326 12.83 15.44 21.15
N THR A 327 12.49 14.51 22.04
CA THR A 327 13.29 13.32 22.36
C THR A 327 12.75 12.04 21.73
N ALA A 328 11.57 12.13 21.12
CA ALA A 328 10.82 11.04 20.53
C ALA A 328 9.82 11.62 19.52
N ASP A 329 9.09 10.75 18.81
CA ASP A 329 7.98 11.15 17.96
C ASP A 329 6.81 11.69 18.80
N VAL A 330 6.16 12.75 18.33
CA VAL A 330 5.11 13.46 19.07
C VAL A 330 3.90 13.72 18.19
N VAL A 331 2.71 13.37 18.69
CA VAL A 331 1.43 13.75 18.08
C VAL A 331 0.76 14.75 18.99
N ILE A 332 0.28 15.87 18.45
CA ILE A 332 -0.39 16.91 19.23
C ILE A 332 -1.80 17.09 18.69
N PHE A 333 -2.80 16.81 19.52
CA PHE A 333 -4.20 17.04 19.21
C PHE A 333 -4.69 18.32 19.88
N ALA A 334 -5.19 19.28 19.11
CA ALA A 334 -5.77 20.52 19.60
C ALA A 334 -6.90 21.02 18.69
N ASN A 335 -7.78 21.88 19.20
CA ASN A 335 -8.85 22.46 18.38
C ASN A 335 -8.32 23.51 17.39
N ARG A 336 -7.21 24.18 17.73
CA ARG A 336 -6.53 25.14 16.86
C ARG A 336 -5.09 25.34 17.35
N PHE A 337 -4.23 25.83 16.47
CA PHE A 337 -2.83 26.10 16.76
C PHE A 337 -2.51 27.55 16.44
N THR A 338 -1.79 28.24 17.32
CA THR A 338 -1.40 29.62 17.13
C THR A 338 0.04 29.82 17.57
N PHE A 339 0.94 29.76 16.60
CA PHE A 339 2.37 29.90 16.80
C PHE A 339 2.81 31.28 16.30
N ILE A 340 3.30 32.10 17.21
CA ILE A 340 3.62 33.50 16.93
C ILE A 340 4.98 33.82 17.52
N ASN A 341 5.84 34.47 16.72
CA ASN A 341 7.13 35.03 17.12
C ASN A 341 8.16 34.00 17.59
N ASN A 342 9.07 33.61 16.67
CA ASN A 342 10.30 32.87 16.96
C ASN A 342 10.08 31.51 17.64
N VAL A 343 9.21 30.69 17.06
CA VAL A 343 8.98 29.31 17.51
C VAL A 343 9.81 28.36 16.65
N GLN A 344 10.52 27.43 17.29
CA GLN A 344 11.31 26.43 16.59
C GLN A 344 11.06 25.04 17.17
N PHE A 345 10.81 24.06 16.30
CA PHE A 345 10.81 22.64 16.67
C PHE A 345 12.07 21.97 16.15
N GLN A 346 12.77 21.23 17.00
CA GLN A 346 13.97 20.50 16.63
C GLN A 346 14.12 19.22 17.44
N SER A 347 14.93 18.28 16.94
CA SER A 347 15.39 17.16 17.77
C SER A 347 16.30 17.65 18.91
N SER A 348 16.21 16.96 20.03
CA SER A 348 17.16 17.09 21.16
C SER A 348 18.50 16.42 20.88
N THR A 349 18.55 15.54 19.86
CA THR A 349 19.72 14.79 19.43
C THR A 349 19.94 14.96 17.92
N ALA A 350 20.85 14.17 17.32
CA ALA A 350 21.00 14.08 15.88
C ALA A 350 19.95 13.15 15.22
N ALA A 351 19.18 12.39 16.00
CA ALA A 351 18.13 11.51 15.48
C ALA A 351 16.99 12.33 14.87
N ARG A 352 16.41 11.80 13.79
CA ARG A 352 15.19 12.37 13.21
C ARG A 352 13.95 11.93 14.00
N HIS A 353 13.02 12.85 14.19
CA HIS A 353 11.74 12.59 14.84
C HIS A 353 10.57 13.06 13.99
N LYS A 354 9.42 12.39 14.15
CA LYS A 354 8.16 12.75 13.51
C LYS A 354 7.31 13.59 14.45
N LEU A 355 6.67 14.62 13.90
CA LEU A 355 5.79 15.51 14.63
C LEU A 355 4.46 15.67 13.88
N TRP A 356 3.33 15.39 14.52
CA TRP A 356 2.01 15.62 13.95
C TRP A 356 1.29 16.70 14.74
N PHE A 357 0.76 17.69 14.02
CA PHE A 357 -0.23 18.62 14.56
C PHE A 357 -1.58 18.28 13.95
N ILE A 358 -2.53 17.91 14.80
CA ILE A 358 -3.84 17.40 14.36
C ILE A 358 -4.92 18.24 15.01
N THR A 359 -5.68 18.93 14.16
CA THR A 359 -7.03 19.36 14.49
C THR A 359 -7.97 18.28 13.98
N PRO A 360 -8.57 17.45 14.85
CA PRO A 360 -9.46 16.38 14.41
C PRO A 360 -10.60 16.93 13.57
N ASP A 361 -11.08 16.15 12.60
CA ASP A 361 -12.42 16.36 12.06
C ASP A 361 -13.44 15.75 13.02
N LEU A 362 -14.40 16.56 13.46
CA LEU A 362 -15.38 16.16 14.46
C LEU A 362 -16.65 15.61 13.81
N VAL A 363 -16.76 15.67 12.48
CA VAL A 363 -17.89 15.15 11.71
C VAL A 363 -17.36 14.11 10.73
N ALA A 364 -17.91 12.91 10.79
CA ALA A 364 -17.54 11.81 9.90
C ALA A 364 -18.40 11.85 8.62
N ASP A 365 -18.15 12.83 7.75
CA ASP A 365 -18.91 13.05 6.50
C ASP A 365 -18.04 13.01 5.23
N HIS A 366 -16.76 12.64 5.36
CA HIS A 366 -15.77 12.66 4.28
C HIS A 366 -15.65 14.04 3.63
N LEU A 367 -15.86 15.10 4.41
CA LEU A 367 -15.68 16.49 4.04
C LEU A 367 -14.92 17.19 5.17
N PRO A 368 -14.06 18.17 4.87
CA PRO A 368 -13.34 18.89 5.90
C PRO A 368 -14.27 19.83 6.68
N THR A 369 -14.81 19.34 7.79
CA THR A 369 -15.77 20.08 8.59
C THR A 369 -15.08 20.85 9.72
N CYS A 370 -14.88 22.15 9.50
CA CYS A 370 -14.37 23.06 10.52
C CYS A 370 -15.54 23.76 11.24
N GLY A 371 -15.84 23.31 12.45
CA GLY A 371 -16.87 23.88 13.33
C GLY A 371 -16.30 24.30 14.69
N ALA A 372 -17.04 25.10 15.46
CA ALA A 372 -16.63 25.40 16.83
C ALA A 372 -16.53 24.10 17.67
N PRO A 373 -15.49 23.90 18.49
CA PRO A 373 -14.47 24.89 18.91
C PRO A 373 -13.22 24.97 18.01
N GLN A 374 -13.18 24.22 16.91
CA GLN A 374 -12.04 24.18 15.99
C GLN A 374 -11.79 25.56 15.35
N GLY A 375 -10.55 25.78 14.95
CA GLY A 375 -10.15 27.01 14.27
C GLY A 375 -8.86 26.84 13.49
N ASP A 376 -8.54 27.90 12.77
CA ASP A 376 -7.39 27.97 11.87
C ASP A 376 -6.06 27.63 12.54
N PHE A 377 -5.16 27.04 11.76
CA PHE A 377 -3.76 26.85 12.11
C PHE A 377 -2.98 28.09 11.69
N TRP A 378 -2.46 28.83 12.67
CA TRP A 378 -1.72 30.08 12.44
C TRP A 378 -0.25 29.94 12.77
N MET A 379 0.60 30.36 11.84
CA MET A 379 2.02 30.63 12.05
C MET A 379 2.34 32.03 11.58
N LYS A 380 2.87 32.85 12.50
CA LYS A 380 3.18 34.25 12.22
C LYS A 380 4.56 34.61 12.74
N ASN A 381 5.31 35.34 11.93
CA ASN A 381 6.56 36.00 12.30
C ASN A 381 7.62 35.02 12.83
N SER A 382 8.38 34.39 11.94
CA SER A 382 9.51 33.51 12.28
C SER A 382 9.05 32.21 12.96
N PHE A 383 8.90 31.15 12.16
CA PHE A 383 8.66 29.79 12.62
C PHE A 383 9.52 28.80 11.83
N THR A 384 10.11 27.81 12.51
CA THR A 384 10.98 26.81 11.86
C THR A 384 10.72 25.39 12.38
N ILE A 385 10.48 24.46 11.45
CA ILE A 385 10.72 23.03 11.67
C ILE A 385 12.14 22.73 11.22
N ALA A 386 13.02 22.36 12.14
CA ALA A 386 14.40 22.03 11.81
C ALA A 386 14.46 20.75 10.93
N ALA A 387 15.52 20.61 10.13
CA ALA A 387 15.72 19.44 9.26
C ALA A 387 15.83 18.09 9.99
N THR A 388 15.97 18.11 11.32
CA THR A 388 15.91 16.92 12.18
C THR A 388 14.49 16.48 12.53
N ILE A 389 13.48 17.23 12.09
CA ILE A 389 12.07 16.92 12.28
C ILE A 389 11.39 16.79 10.92
N ASP A 390 10.53 15.79 10.81
CA ASP A 390 9.57 15.63 9.72
C ASP A 390 8.21 15.97 10.36
N ALA A 391 7.53 17.00 9.87
CA ALA A 391 6.29 17.49 10.50
C ALA A 391 5.07 17.37 9.59
N MET A 392 3.94 16.89 10.11
CA MET A 392 2.67 16.87 9.41
C MET A 392 1.66 17.77 10.10
N THR A 393 0.89 18.52 9.31
CA THR A 393 -0.32 19.19 9.79
C THR A 393 -1.54 18.57 9.14
N TYR A 394 -2.50 18.13 9.96
CA TYR A 394 -3.86 17.78 9.54
C TYR A 394 -4.85 18.76 10.15
N THR A 395 -5.68 19.40 9.32
CA THR A 395 -6.70 20.33 9.81
C THR A 395 -7.88 20.47 8.83
N PRO A 396 -9.14 20.27 9.27
CA PRO A 396 -10.31 20.60 8.44
C PRO A 396 -10.54 22.12 8.33
N CYS A 397 -9.79 22.92 9.10
CA CYS A 397 -9.76 24.38 9.08
C CYS A 397 -8.62 24.92 8.20
N ARG A 398 -8.56 26.25 8.07
CA ARG A 398 -7.58 26.96 7.24
C ARG A 398 -6.17 26.89 7.82
N PHE A 399 -5.17 26.73 6.95
CA PHE A 399 -3.76 26.87 7.28
C PHE A 399 -3.22 28.22 6.80
N ASN A 400 -2.57 28.97 7.70
CA ASN A 400 -2.01 30.28 7.43
C ASN A 400 -0.55 30.39 7.90
N ALA A 401 0.36 30.54 6.96
CA ALA A 401 1.79 30.78 7.16
C ALA A 401 2.17 32.17 6.64
N VAL A 402 2.57 33.07 7.53
CA VAL A 402 2.87 34.47 7.17
C VAL A 402 4.16 34.95 7.85
N ASN A 403 5.02 35.62 7.09
CA ASN A 403 6.26 36.28 7.54
C ASN A 403 7.33 35.31 8.06
N THR A 404 8.23 34.90 7.18
CA THR A 404 9.42 34.07 7.45
C THR A 404 9.06 32.77 8.15
N PHE A 405 8.91 31.72 7.35
CA PHE A 405 8.50 30.41 7.83
C PHE A 405 9.29 29.34 7.08
N GLU A 406 9.79 28.34 7.80
CA GLU A 406 10.45 27.17 7.23
C GLU A 406 9.74 25.90 7.72
N TRP A 407 9.11 25.19 6.80
CA TRP A 407 8.54 23.86 7.04
C TRP A 407 9.40 22.78 6.43
N ARG A 408 9.45 21.64 7.11
CA ARG A 408 9.80 20.38 6.47
C ARG A 408 8.76 19.32 6.82
N GLY A 409 8.06 18.80 5.82
CA GLY A 409 7.12 17.70 5.98
C GLY A 409 5.90 17.77 5.08
N GLN A 410 4.72 17.50 5.63
CA GLN A 410 3.48 17.28 4.88
C GLN A 410 2.35 18.17 5.38
N LEU A 411 1.47 18.61 4.49
CA LEU A 411 0.28 19.41 4.84
C LEU A 411 -0.98 18.76 4.27
N TYR A 412 -2.00 18.61 5.13
CA TYR A 412 -3.34 18.15 4.78
C TYR A 412 -4.37 19.12 5.37
N ALA A 413 -4.87 20.05 4.56
CA ALA A 413 -5.66 21.18 5.06
C ALA A 413 -6.86 21.52 4.17
N ASN A 414 -7.79 22.31 4.71
CA ASN A 414 -8.93 22.87 3.98
C ASN A 414 -8.94 24.41 4.07
N GLY A 415 -9.90 25.07 3.45
CA GLY A 415 -10.08 26.51 3.50
C GLY A 415 -9.22 27.27 2.48
N ALA A 416 -9.12 28.59 2.65
CA ALA A 416 -8.37 29.46 1.76
C ALA A 416 -6.91 29.62 2.22
N ASN A 417 -6.08 28.61 2.01
CA ASN A 417 -4.74 28.54 2.64
C ASN A 417 -3.81 29.67 2.16
N ASP A 418 -2.98 30.20 3.07
CA ASP A 418 -2.07 31.31 2.78
C ASP A 418 -0.61 30.95 3.10
N PHE A 419 0.29 31.23 2.15
CA PHE A 419 1.74 31.18 2.28
C PHE A 419 2.32 32.50 1.78
N LYS A 420 2.69 33.38 2.71
CA LYS A 420 3.02 34.77 2.39
C LYS A 420 4.30 35.23 3.05
N ASN A 421 5.11 35.97 2.29
CA ASN A 421 6.31 36.69 2.73
C ASN A 421 7.43 35.76 3.21
N ASN A 422 8.30 35.33 2.28
CA ASN A 422 9.50 34.54 2.54
C ASN A 422 9.20 33.20 3.25
N THR A 423 8.31 32.40 2.68
CA THR A 423 7.98 31.07 3.20
C THR A 423 8.76 30.00 2.44
N ARG A 424 9.34 29.03 3.16
CA ARG A 424 10.00 27.86 2.61
C ARG A 424 9.27 26.60 3.04
N PHE A 425 8.98 25.71 2.10
CA PHE A 425 8.38 24.40 2.38
C PHE A 425 9.21 23.31 1.70
N GLU A 426 9.72 22.37 2.47
CA GLU A 426 10.41 21.17 1.98
C GLU A 426 9.53 19.94 2.23
N SER A 427 9.25 19.12 1.21
CA SER A 427 8.45 17.92 1.41
C SER A 427 9.17 16.88 2.28
N ALA A 428 8.44 16.29 3.21
CA ALA A 428 8.77 14.98 3.75
C ALA A 428 7.47 14.22 4.08
N PRO A 429 7.24 13.04 3.49
CA PRO A 429 5.98 12.32 3.70
C PRO A 429 5.96 11.65 5.08
N LEU A 430 4.84 11.79 5.81
CA LEU A 430 4.64 11.15 7.13
C LEU A 430 3.45 10.20 7.13
N GLY A 431 2.33 10.62 6.55
CA GLY A 431 1.04 9.93 6.59
C GLY A 431 0.35 9.95 7.96
N LEU A 432 -0.76 9.22 8.05
CA LEU A 432 -1.67 9.15 9.20
C LEU A 432 -1.96 7.68 9.57
N PRO A 433 -2.33 7.39 10.83
CA PRO A 433 -2.56 6.02 11.26
C PRO A 433 -3.72 5.38 10.50
N GLY A 434 -3.45 4.28 9.81
CA GLY A 434 -4.45 3.52 9.07
C GLY A 434 -5.09 4.27 7.91
N ILE A 435 -4.42 5.31 7.38
CA ILE A 435 -4.93 6.08 6.25
C ILE A 435 -3.90 6.10 5.14
N ASP A 436 -4.32 5.66 3.95
CA ASP A 436 -3.58 5.86 2.71
C ASP A 436 -4.04 7.17 2.06
N LEU A 437 -3.22 8.21 2.19
CA LEU A 437 -3.51 9.53 1.64
C LEU A 437 -3.30 9.61 0.12
N ASP A 438 -2.72 8.60 -0.53
CA ASP A 438 -2.62 8.53 -1.99
C ASP A 438 -3.95 8.10 -2.63
N THR A 439 -4.77 7.33 -1.91
CA THR A 439 -6.05 6.79 -2.40
C THR A 439 -7.25 7.32 -1.64
N GLY A 440 -7.06 7.84 -0.43
CA GLY A 440 -8.12 8.17 0.52
C GLY A 440 -8.69 6.95 1.24
N ALA A 441 -8.05 5.79 1.13
CA ALA A 441 -8.52 4.57 1.79
C ALA A 441 -8.18 4.56 3.28
N THR A 442 -9.08 4.01 4.09
CA THR A 442 -8.91 3.86 5.55
C THR A 442 -8.91 2.39 5.94
N THR A 443 -7.95 1.97 6.77
CA THR A 443 -7.89 0.64 7.37
C THR A 443 -8.37 0.70 8.83
N VAL A 444 -9.27 -0.22 9.19
CA VAL A 444 -9.75 -0.36 10.56
C VAL A 444 -8.60 -0.73 11.50
N GLY A 445 -8.55 -0.12 12.69
CA GLY A 445 -7.49 -0.37 13.68
C GLY A 445 -6.26 0.52 13.52
N GLY A 446 -6.31 1.53 12.64
CA GLY A 446 -5.29 2.57 12.58
C GLY A 446 -3.94 2.04 12.12
N SER A 447 -2.88 2.45 12.83
CA SER A 447 -1.51 2.01 12.55
C SER A 447 -1.13 0.68 13.22
N ALA A 448 -2.07 -0.04 13.84
CA ALA A 448 -1.79 -1.33 14.49
C ALA A 448 -1.18 -2.37 13.53
N GLY A 449 -1.37 -2.16 12.22
CA GLY A 449 -1.01 -3.12 11.20
C GLY A 449 -2.05 -4.23 11.10
N THR A 450 -1.85 -5.10 10.12
CA THR A 450 -2.69 -6.28 9.89
C THR A 450 -1.80 -7.50 9.76
N VAL A 451 -2.30 -8.65 10.21
CA VAL A 451 -1.68 -9.93 9.88
C VAL A 451 -1.97 -10.25 8.42
N ALA A 452 -1.12 -11.09 7.82
CA ALA A 452 -1.39 -11.60 6.49
C ALA A 452 -2.60 -12.54 6.56
N GLU A 453 -3.54 -12.37 5.63
CA GLU A 453 -4.72 -13.20 5.53
C GLU A 453 -4.78 -13.87 4.16
N LEU A 454 -5.08 -15.17 4.17
CA LEU A 454 -5.36 -15.91 2.94
C LEU A 454 -6.83 -15.71 2.59
N GLY A 455 -7.09 -15.18 1.40
CA GLY A 455 -8.43 -15.00 0.87
C GLY A 455 -8.98 -16.27 0.21
N ASN A 456 -10.02 -16.09 -0.60
CA ASN A 456 -10.69 -17.21 -1.27
C ASN A 456 -9.78 -17.90 -2.29
N MET A 457 -9.96 -19.22 -2.44
CA MET A 457 -9.38 -19.95 -3.56
C MET A 457 -10.12 -19.56 -4.85
N THR A 458 -9.40 -19.00 -5.80
CA THR A 458 -9.97 -18.50 -7.07
C THR A 458 -9.85 -19.52 -8.20
N SER A 459 -8.88 -20.43 -8.12
CA SER A 459 -8.67 -21.49 -9.10
C SER A 459 -7.98 -22.67 -8.44
N MET A 460 -8.34 -23.89 -8.87
CA MET A 460 -7.61 -25.11 -8.61
C MET A 460 -7.66 -25.97 -9.87
N ARG A 461 -6.49 -26.38 -10.40
CA ARG A 461 -6.42 -27.18 -11.62
C ARG A 461 -5.24 -28.15 -11.60
N ASP A 462 -5.40 -29.26 -12.29
CA ASP A 462 -4.31 -30.17 -12.61
C ASP A 462 -3.42 -29.55 -13.70
N VAL A 463 -2.11 -29.53 -13.48
CA VAL A 463 -1.09 -28.97 -14.39
C VAL A 463 -0.06 -30.00 -14.83
N SER A 464 -0.37 -31.29 -14.70
CA SER A 464 0.57 -32.39 -15.00
C SER A 464 0.93 -32.53 -16.49
N ASN A 465 0.28 -31.77 -17.39
CA ASN A 465 0.42 -31.87 -18.86
C ASN A 465 0.84 -30.56 -19.55
N GLU A 466 1.28 -29.55 -18.79
CA GLU A 466 1.99 -28.37 -19.34
C GLU A 466 3.51 -28.55 -19.16
#